data_AF-A0A0A0N3C4-F1
#
_entry.id   AF-A0A0A0N3C4-F1
#
_cell.length_a   1.000
_cell.length_b   1.000
_cell.length_c   1.000
_cell.angle_alpha   90.00
_cell.angle_beta   90.00
_cell.angle_gamma   90.00
#
_symmetry.space_group_name_H-M   'P 1'
#
loop_
_entity.id
_entity.type
_entity.pdbx_description
1 polymer ?
#
loop_
_entity_poly.entity_id
_entity_poly.type
_entity_poly.pdbx_seq_one_letter_code
_entity_poly.pdbx_strand_id
1 'polypeptide(L)'
;MGATLLFHLGAGERGLEAFCERYADSFNRWFDDLGRPHLDEATSRRLVDGLRPISESHPIDALSRRRDALLTELITAARGHAAPGAR
;
A
#
# COMPACT_ATOMS: atom_id res chain seq x y z
N MET A 1 -9.58 3.30 1.64
CA MET A 1 -9.54 2.71 3.01
C MET A 1 -8.12 2.20 3.25
N GLY A 2 -7.58 2.31 4.47
CA GLY A 2 -6.22 1.85 4.78
C GLY A 2 -6.11 0.33 4.97
N ALA A 3 -4.88 -0.21 4.95
CA ALA A 3 -4.63 -1.66 5.01
C ALA A 3 -5.23 -2.35 6.25
N THR A 4 -5.08 -1.78 7.45
CA THR A 4 -5.64 -2.36 8.68
C THR A 4 -7.17 -2.41 8.67
N LEU A 5 -7.82 -1.39 8.08
CA LEU A 5 -9.27 -1.39 7.93
C LEU A 5 -9.72 -2.48 6.94
N LEU A 6 -8.94 -2.76 5.90
CA LEU A 6 -9.22 -3.88 5.01
C LEU A 6 -9.09 -5.23 5.71
N PHE A 7 -8.13 -5.41 6.63
CA PHE A 7 -8.05 -6.63 7.46
C PHE A 7 -9.28 -6.78 8.37
N HIS A 8 -9.71 -5.69 9.00
CA HIS A 8 -10.93 -5.67 9.79
C HIS A 8 -12.14 -6.08 8.94
N LEU A 9 -12.36 -5.43 7.80
CA LEU A 9 -13.50 -5.72 6.92
C LEU A 9 -13.44 -7.13 6.29
N GLY A 10 -12.23 -7.66 6.08
CA GLY A 10 -12.01 -8.98 5.48
C GLY A 10 -12.23 -10.16 6.42
N ALA A 11 -12.44 -9.93 7.72
CA ALA A 11 -12.59 -10.98 8.73
C ALA A 11 -14.01 -11.16 9.26
N GLY A 12 -15.00 -10.49 8.65
CA GLY A 12 -16.41 -10.62 9.00
C GLY A 12 -16.77 -9.84 10.27
N GLU A 13 -17.86 -10.23 10.94
CA GLU A 13 -18.49 -9.45 12.01
C GLU A 13 -17.59 -9.17 13.21
N ARG A 14 -16.65 -10.09 13.50
CA ARG A 14 -15.67 -9.93 14.59
C ARG A 14 -14.44 -9.09 14.21
N GLY A 15 -14.39 -8.63 12.96
CA GLY A 15 -13.40 -7.67 12.50
C GLY A 15 -11.95 -8.13 12.69
N LEU A 16 -11.10 -7.18 13.06
CA LEU A 16 -9.65 -7.39 13.21
C LEU A 16 -9.30 -8.46 14.25
N GLU A 17 -10.15 -8.69 15.26
CA GLU A 17 -9.93 -9.73 16.25
C GLU A 17 -9.95 -11.12 15.59
N ALA A 18 -11.00 -11.42 14.82
CA ALA A 18 -11.09 -12.67 14.07
C ALA A 18 -10.01 -12.77 12.97
N PHE A 19 -9.56 -11.64 12.42
CA PHE A 19 -8.43 -11.64 11.49
C PHE A 19 -7.16 -12.14 12.18
N CYS A 20 -6.83 -11.57 13.34
CA CYS A 20 -5.63 -11.93 14.09
C CYS A 20 -5.68 -13.40 14.53
N GLU A 21 -6.80 -13.86 15.09
CA GLU A 21 -6.97 -15.27 15.48
C GLU A 21 -6.77 -16.23 14.31
N ARG A 22 -7.30 -15.89 13.12
CA ARG A 22 -7.26 -16.76 11.94
C ARG A 22 -5.89 -16.77 11.26
N TYR A 23 -5.21 -15.63 11.21
CA TYR A 23 -4.04 -15.45 10.34
C TYR A 23 -2.71 -15.25 11.08
N ALA A 24 -2.71 -15.23 12.43
CA ALA A 24 -1.49 -15.07 13.23
C ALA A 24 -0.35 -16.00 12.79
N ASP A 25 -0.62 -17.30 12.65
CA ASP A 25 0.42 -18.27 12.27
C ASP A 25 1.00 -17.99 10.88
N SER A 26 0.18 -17.54 9.92
CA SER A 26 0.65 -17.22 8.58
C SER A 26 1.50 -15.97 8.56
N PHE A 27 1.08 -14.93 9.28
CA PHE A 27 1.86 -13.69 9.40
C PHE A 27 3.16 -13.89 10.16
N ASN A 28 3.16 -14.67 11.25
CA ASN A 28 4.36 -14.99 12.01
C ASN A 28 5.38 -15.71 11.12
N ARG A 29 4.98 -16.72 10.33
CA ARG A 29 5.88 -17.37 9.36
C ARG A 29 6.46 -16.38 8.36
N TRP A 30 5.64 -15.51 7.76
CA TRP A 30 6.14 -14.51 6.81
C TRP A 30 7.09 -13.50 7.46
N PHE A 31 6.85 -13.12 8.71
CA PHE A 31 7.73 -12.21 9.45
C PHE A 31 9.05 -12.89 9.82
N ASP A 32 9.01 -14.14 10.23
CA ASP A 32 10.21 -14.94 10.49
C ASP A 32 11.03 -15.11 9.20
N ASP A 33 10.38 -15.43 8.08
CA ASP A 33 11.02 -15.58 6.76
C ASP A 33 11.64 -14.27 6.24
N LEU A 34 11.08 -13.12 6.60
CA LEU A 34 11.62 -11.81 6.21
C LEU A 34 13.00 -11.54 6.84
N GLY A 35 13.28 -12.17 7.98
CA GLY A 35 14.52 -12.00 8.72
C GLY A 35 14.70 -10.56 9.24
N ARG A 36 15.86 -9.96 8.97
CA ARG A 36 16.22 -8.60 9.43
C ARG A 36 16.74 -7.77 8.27
N PRO A 37 15.86 -7.25 7.40
CA PRO A 37 16.30 -6.47 6.26
C PRO A 37 16.95 -5.17 6.74
N HIS A 38 18.11 -4.86 6.16
CA HIS A 38 18.80 -3.58 6.35
C HIS A 38 18.91 -2.88 4.99
N LEU A 39 18.58 -1.59 4.95
CA LEU A 39 18.77 -0.77 3.76
C LEU A 39 20.25 -0.37 3.64
N ASP A 40 21.10 -1.36 3.43
CA ASP A 40 22.52 -1.18 3.18
C ASP A 40 22.77 -0.75 1.71
N GLU A 41 24.04 -0.56 1.38
CA GLU A 41 24.42 -0.10 0.05
C GLU A 41 24.03 -1.11 -1.04
N ALA A 42 24.22 -2.41 -0.80
CA ALA A 42 23.87 -3.45 -1.77
C ALA A 42 22.36 -3.50 -2.02
N THR A 43 21.55 -3.41 -0.97
CA THR A 43 20.09 -3.39 -1.05
C THR A 43 19.60 -2.12 -1.75
N SER A 44 20.17 -0.96 -1.41
CA SER A 44 19.84 0.31 -2.07
C SER A 44 20.14 0.29 -3.56
N ARG A 45 21.31 -0.23 -3.96
CA ARG A 45 21.67 -0.40 -5.39
C ARG A 45 20.67 -1.29 -6.11
N ARG A 46 20.28 -2.42 -5.51
CA ARG A 46 19.26 -3.32 -6.10
C ARG A 46 17.93 -2.63 -6.33
N LEU A 47 17.48 -1.77 -5.41
CA LEU A 47 16.24 -1.02 -5.56
C LEU A 47 16.34 0.00 -6.71
N VAL A 48 17.44 0.75 -6.80
CA VAL A 48 17.70 1.71 -7.88
C VAL A 48 17.77 1.01 -9.23
N ASP A 49 18.52 -0.09 -9.30
CA ASP A 49 18.69 -0.88 -10.52
C ASP A 49 17.36 -1.45 -11.01
N GLY A 50 16.50 -1.91 -10.09
CA GLY A 50 15.17 -2.42 -10.41
C GLY A 50 14.19 -1.35 -10.89
N LEU A 51 14.34 -0.09 -10.44
CA LEU A 51 13.49 1.02 -10.87
C LEU A 51 13.92 1.62 -12.21
N ARG A 52 15.20 1.48 -12.56
CA ARG A 52 15.83 2.09 -13.74
C ARG A 52 15.04 1.93 -15.05
N PRO A 53 14.49 0.76 -15.42
CA PRO A 53 13.72 0.62 -16.67
C PRO A 53 12.50 1.55 -16.75
N ILE A 54 11.90 1.87 -15.61
CA ILE A 54 10.73 2.76 -15.51
C ILE A 54 11.18 4.21 -15.50
N SER A 55 12.20 4.56 -14.70
CA SER A 55 12.64 5.95 -14.52
C SER A 55 13.44 6.49 -15.70
N GLU A 56 14.10 5.64 -16.49
CA GLU A 56 14.78 6.06 -17.72
C GLU A 56 13.81 6.35 -18.86
N SER A 57 12.71 5.57 -18.94
CA SER A 57 11.68 5.76 -19.95
C SER A 57 10.72 6.91 -19.63
N HIS A 58 10.62 7.30 -18.35
CA HIS A 58 9.72 8.35 -17.89
C HIS A 58 10.43 9.28 -16.89
N PRO A 59 10.70 10.56 -17.25
CA PRO A 59 11.31 11.48 -16.33
C PRO A 59 10.41 11.71 -15.11
N ILE A 60 11.03 11.93 -13.94
CA ILE A 60 10.33 12.06 -12.65
C ILE A 60 9.21 13.10 -12.67
N ASP A 61 9.38 14.21 -13.39
CA ASP A 61 8.36 15.26 -13.51
C ASP A 61 7.14 14.78 -14.29
N ALA A 62 7.32 13.96 -15.32
CA ALA A 62 6.21 13.38 -16.07
C ALA A 62 5.45 12.36 -15.23
N LEU A 63 6.16 11.51 -14.49
CA LEU A 63 5.56 10.58 -13.52
C LEU A 63 4.77 11.32 -12.43
N SER A 64 5.33 12.43 -11.92
CA SER A 64 4.68 13.26 -10.90
C SER A 64 3.41 13.92 -11.42
N ARG A 65 3.45 14.54 -12.61
CA ARG A 65 2.24 15.09 -13.24
C ARG A 65 1.18 14.03 -13.47
N ARG A 66 1.57 12.82 -13.88
CA ARG A 66 0.64 11.70 -14.07
C ARG A 66 0.01 11.27 -12.74
N ARG A 67 0.80 11.14 -11.67
CA ARG A 67 0.31 10.86 -10.32
C ARG A 67 -0.72 11.91 -9.88
N ASP A 68 -0.40 13.20 -10.04
CA ASP A 68 -1.24 14.29 -9.53
C ASP A 68 -2.58 14.39 -10.26
N ALA A 69 -2.59 14.15 -11.58
CA ALA A 69 -3.82 14.06 -12.36
C ALA A 69 -4.72 12.91 -11.87
N LEU A 70 -4.16 11.71 -11.72
CA LEU A 70 -4.89 10.52 -11.24
C LEU A 70 -5.43 10.70 -9.82
N LEU A 71 -4.63 11.27 -8.92
CA LEU A 71 -5.05 11.51 -7.54
C LEU A 71 -6.19 12.54 -7.48
N THR A 72 -6.13 13.59 -8.31
CA THR A 72 -7.20 14.60 -8.36
C THR A 72 -8.52 14.01 -8.82
N GLU A 73 -8.49 13.16 -9.85
CA GLU A 73 -9.66 12.42 -10.34
C GLU A 73 -10.22 11.49 -9.25
N LEU A 74 -9.36 10.70 -8.61
CA LEU A 74 -9.75 9.77 -7.54
C LEU A 74 -10.36 10.51 -6.34
N ILE A 75 -9.77 11.62 -5.91
CA ILE A 75 -10.28 12.44 -4.80
C ILE A 75 -11.65 13.03 -5.16
N THR A 76 -11.81 13.52 -6.39
CA THR A 76 -13.08 14.07 -6.85
C THR A 76 -14.18 13.00 -6.86
N ALA A 77 -13.87 11.82 -7.40
CA ALA A 77 -14.79 10.69 -7.39
C ALA A 77 -15.15 10.25 -5.96
N ALA A 78 -14.16 10.12 -5.07
CA ALA A 78 -14.37 9.72 -3.68
C ALA A 78 -15.22 10.73 -2.89
N ARG A 79 -15.03 12.04 -3.13
CA ARG A 79 -15.87 13.10 -2.53
C ARG A 79 -17.31 13.04 -3.03
N GLY A 80 -17.53 12.72 -4.30
CA GLY A 80 -18.87 12.53 -4.86
C GLY A 80 -19.62 11.32 -4.27
N HIS A 81 -18.90 10.38 -3.67
CA HIS A 81 -19.46 9.21 -2.97
C HIS A 81 -19.56 9.41 -1.44
N ALA A 82 -19.17 10.57 -0.91
CA ALA A 82 -19.39 10.86 0.51
C ALA A 82 -20.90 10.80 0.80
N ALA A 83 -21.30 9.90 1.70
CA ALA A 83 -22.70 9.67 2.03
C ALA A 83 -23.40 10.98 2.44
N PRO A 84 -24.64 11.22 2.00
CA PRO A 84 -25.43 12.34 2.51
C PRO A 84 -25.70 12.10 4.00
N GLY A 85 -24.99 12.81 4.88
CA GLY A 85 -25.26 12.70 6.33
C GLY A 85 -24.15 13.03 7.32
N ALA A 86 -22.97 13.53 6.90
CA ALA A 86 -22.00 14.08 7.83
C ALA A 86 -22.03 15.62 7.79
N ARG A 87 -23.04 16.21 8.45
CA ARG A 87 -23.06 17.60 8.91
C ARG A 87 -23.53 17.63 10.35
#